data_AF-A0A6G1HAD6-F1
#
_entry.id   AF-A0A6G1HAD6-F1
#
_cell.length_a   1.000
_cell.length_b   1.000
_cell.length_c   1.000
_cell.angle_alpha   90.00
_cell.angle_beta   90.00
_cell.angle_gamma   90.00
#
_symmetry.space_group_name_H-M   'P 1'
#
loop_
_entity.id
_entity.type
_entity.pdbx_description
1 polymer ?
#
loop_
_entity_poly.entity_id
_entity_poly.type
_entity_poly.pdbx_seq_one_letter_code
_entity_poly.pdbx_strand_id
1 'polypeptide(L)'
;YSQNLNNHIFQLQGLSGVSKRDFFWLFWPAYLRAFSKHNVLSGWRKVGLLPFNPEEVLRQILKRLDIRKLHEVGDTSSRSLINSLLSQAFAGSDTTPESQRKISSVIHQLSTQNSILNAEISGLREAVGLEKKKRKRGKPLVDKLRDPESKSAFFAPARLAQALDMISSEDEDKRLAEAAKQALKRARDLAEQEKADAKKQAQIERQEAQ
;
A
#
# COMPACT_ATOMS: atom_id res chain seq x y z
N TYR A 1 7.46 -13.67 -8.87
CA TYR A 1 7.61 -12.22 -9.11
C TYR A 1 6.33 -11.65 -9.70
N SER A 2 5.84 -12.21 -10.82
CA SER A 2 4.56 -11.83 -11.46
C SER A 2 3.39 -11.68 -10.49
N GLN A 3 3.18 -12.62 -9.56
CA GLN A 3 2.12 -12.52 -8.55
C GLN A 3 2.24 -11.26 -7.67
N ASN A 4 3.43 -10.97 -7.14
CA ASN A 4 3.66 -9.76 -6.33
C ASN A 4 3.47 -8.49 -7.16
N LEU A 5 3.93 -8.50 -8.42
CA LEU A 5 3.76 -7.38 -9.34
C LEU A 5 2.27 -7.15 -9.67
N ASN A 6 1.52 -8.21 -9.96
CA ASN A 6 0.08 -8.12 -10.23
C ASN A 6 -0.68 -7.62 -9.00
N ASN A 7 -0.37 -8.14 -7.82
CA ASN A 7 -0.97 -7.67 -6.58
C ASN A 7 -0.68 -6.19 -6.35
N HIS A 8 0.55 -5.76 -6.61
CA HIS A 8 0.93 -4.35 -6.48
C HIS A 8 0.20 -3.45 -7.48
N ILE A 9 0.12 -3.86 -8.75
CA ILE A 9 -0.62 -3.11 -9.77
C ILE A 9 -2.11 -3.04 -9.42
N PHE A 10 -2.69 -4.14 -8.96
CA PHE A 10 -4.08 -4.21 -8.54
C PHE A 10 -4.35 -3.32 -7.31
N GLN A 11 -3.52 -3.43 -6.28
CA GLN A 11 -3.62 -2.59 -5.08
C GLN A 11 -3.54 -1.11 -5.42
N LEU A 12 -2.66 -0.72 -6.33
CA LEU A 12 -2.49 0.68 -6.71
C LEU A 12 -3.36 1.11 -7.90
N GLN A 13 -4.21 0.23 -8.43
CA GLN A 13 -5.04 0.45 -9.62
C GLN A 13 -4.25 0.98 -10.83
N GLY A 14 -2.95 0.66 -10.91
CA GLY A 14 -2.05 1.20 -11.94
C GLY A 14 -1.76 2.71 -11.84
N LEU A 15 -2.19 3.40 -10.77
CA LEU A 15 -2.02 4.85 -10.60
C LEU A 15 -0.60 5.26 -10.22
N SER A 16 0.19 4.34 -9.65
CA SER A 16 1.62 4.55 -9.44
C SER A 16 2.42 3.64 -10.37
N GLY A 17 3.26 4.25 -11.22
CA GLY A 17 4.13 3.51 -12.12
C GLY A 17 5.17 2.69 -11.35
N VAL A 18 5.33 1.42 -11.74
CA VAL A 18 6.40 0.55 -11.24
C VAL A 18 7.73 1.07 -11.80
N SER A 19 8.67 1.39 -10.91
CA SER A 19 10.01 1.84 -11.27
C SER A 19 11.07 0.82 -10.84
N LYS A 20 12.32 0.99 -11.28
CA LYS A 20 13.46 0.16 -10.78
C LYS A 20 13.58 0.18 -9.25
N ARG A 21 13.12 1.25 -8.59
CA ARG A 21 13.10 1.36 -7.11
C ARG A 21 12.18 0.32 -6.48
N ASP A 22 11.12 -0.02 -7.19
CA ASP A 22 10.09 -0.97 -6.76
C ASP A 22 10.49 -2.41 -7.14
N PHE A 23 11.65 -2.63 -7.76
CA PHE A 23 12.07 -3.98 -8.12
C PHE A 23 12.34 -4.82 -6.86
N PHE A 24 13.21 -4.33 -5.97
CA PHE A 24 13.78 -5.17 -4.92
C PHE A 24 12.73 -5.64 -3.91
N TRP A 25 11.87 -4.76 -3.41
CA TRP A 25 10.80 -5.14 -2.47
C TRP A 25 9.71 -6.06 -3.09
N LEU A 26 9.50 -6.05 -4.42
CA LEU A 26 8.57 -6.96 -5.10
C LEU A 26 9.24 -8.30 -5.42
N PHE A 27 10.52 -8.23 -5.79
CA PHE A 27 11.35 -9.36 -6.13
C PHE A 27 11.70 -10.19 -4.89
N TRP A 28 12.18 -9.57 -3.82
CA TRP A 28 12.74 -10.28 -2.67
C TRP A 28 11.77 -11.28 -2.02
N PRO A 29 10.50 -10.93 -1.75
CA PRO A 29 9.53 -11.92 -1.25
C PRO A 29 9.24 -13.03 -2.26
N ALA A 30 9.22 -12.70 -3.56
CA ALA A 30 9.04 -13.70 -4.61
C ALA A 30 10.24 -14.65 -4.70
N TYR A 31 11.45 -14.11 -4.55
CA TYR A 31 12.69 -14.85 -4.52
C TYR A 31 12.70 -15.82 -3.33
N LEU A 32 12.42 -15.35 -2.12
CA LEU A 32 12.36 -16.21 -0.93
C LEU A 32 11.31 -17.32 -1.05
N ARG A 33 10.15 -17.04 -1.66
CA ARG A 33 9.15 -18.06 -1.94
C ARG A 33 9.64 -19.07 -2.97
N ALA A 34 10.24 -18.61 -4.07
CA ALA A 34 10.73 -19.47 -5.14
C ALA A 34 11.89 -20.36 -4.67
N PHE A 35 12.86 -19.81 -3.95
CA PHE A 35 14.04 -20.48 -3.42
C PHE A 35 13.82 -21.04 -2.00
N SER A 36 12.62 -21.52 -1.71
CA SER A 36 12.36 -22.25 -0.47
C SER A 36 12.92 -23.67 -0.57
N LYS A 37 13.34 -24.27 0.55
CA LYS A 37 13.83 -25.65 0.61
C LYS A 37 12.85 -26.63 -0.06
N HIS A 38 11.57 -26.47 0.21
CA HIS A 38 10.51 -27.27 -0.40
C HIS A 38 10.50 -27.16 -1.93
N ASN A 39 10.55 -25.94 -2.47
CA ASN A 39 10.51 -25.71 -3.92
C ASN A 39 11.78 -26.19 -4.63
N VAL A 40 12.94 -25.99 -4.01
CA VAL A 40 14.22 -26.49 -4.54
C VAL A 40 14.19 -28.03 -4.61
N LEU A 41 13.83 -28.71 -3.51
CA LEU A 41 13.72 -30.17 -3.48
C LEU A 41 12.67 -30.70 -4.46
N SER A 42 11.53 -30.02 -4.56
CA SER A 42 10.47 -30.34 -5.53
C SER A 42 10.98 -30.20 -6.96
N GLY A 43 11.78 -29.17 -7.25
CA GLY A 43 12.46 -28.99 -8.53
C GLY A 43 13.34 -30.19 -8.87
N TRP A 44 14.26 -30.57 -7.98
CA TRP A 44 15.14 -31.73 -8.19
C TRP A 44 14.38 -33.04 -8.38
N ARG A 45 13.33 -33.27 -7.58
CA ARG A 45 12.46 -34.44 -7.70
C ARG A 45 11.77 -34.49 -9.06
N LYS A 46 11.28 -33.36 -9.57
CA LYS A 46 10.60 -33.28 -10.88
C LYS A 46 11.52 -33.63 -12.04
N VAL A 47 12.80 -33.28 -11.97
CA VAL A 47 13.79 -33.69 -13.00
C VAL A 47 14.13 -35.18 -12.87
N GLY A 48 13.78 -35.82 -11.75
CA GLY A 48 14.09 -37.23 -11.52
C GLY A 48 15.59 -37.48 -11.36
N LEU A 49 16.37 -36.45 -10.99
CA LEU A 49 17.82 -36.58 -10.77
C LEU A 49 18.14 -36.90 -9.31
N LEU A 50 17.45 -36.24 -8.37
CA LEU A 50 17.68 -36.42 -6.95
C LEU A 50 16.36 -36.44 -6.16
N PRO A 51 15.98 -37.60 -5.60
CA PRO A 51 16.52 -38.95 -5.89
C PRO A 51 16.32 -39.32 -7.37
N PHE A 52 17.15 -40.23 -7.90
CA PHE A 52 17.06 -40.66 -9.30
C PHE A 52 15.73 -41.38 -9.56
N ASN A 53 14.85 -40.80 -10.38
CA ASN A 53 13.53 -41.31 -10.70
C ASN A 53 13.02 -40.77 -12.07
N PRO A 54 13.35 -41.44 -13.19
CA PRO A 54 12.99 -40.98 -14.54
C PRO A 54 11.48 -41.04 -14.84
N GLU A 55 10.72 -41.88 -14.12
CA GLU A 55 9.27 -42.05 -14.31
C GLU A 55 8.48 -40.78 -14.01
N GLU A 56 9.00 -39.89 -13.16
CA GLU A 56 8.37 -38.61 -12.86
C GLU A 56 8.37 -37.68 -14.09
N VAL A 57 9.45 -37.70 -14.87
CA VAL A 57 9.58 -36.91 -16.11
C VAL A 57 8.64 -37.46 -17.19
N LEU A 58 8.59 -38.78 -17.35
CA LEU A 58 7.71 -39.45 -18.31
C LEU A 58 6.23 -39.14 -18.02
N ARG A 59 5.81 -39.26 -16.74
CA ARG A 59 4.45 -38.89 -16.30
C ARG A 59 4.12 -37.43 -16.59
N GLN A 60 5.09 -36.51 -16.43
CA GLN A 60 4.86 -35.09 -16.75
C GLN A 60 4.67 -34.84 -18.25
N ILE A 61 5.42 -35.51 -19.12
CA ILE A 61 5.28 -35.40 -20.58
C ILE A 61 3.88 -35.86 -21.00
N LEU A 62 3.43 -37.01 -20.49
CA LEU A 62 2.11 -37.57 -20.78
C LEU A 62 0.98 -36.65 -20.27
N LYS A 63 1.07 -36.16 -19.02
CA LYS A 63 0.05 -35.29 -18.42
C LYS A 63 -0.11 -33.93 -19.13
N ARG A 64 0.96 -33.38 -19.73
CA ARG A 64 0.88 -32.14 -20.53
C ARG A 64 0.04 -32.30 -21.80
N LEU A 65 -0.16 -33.52 -22.29
CA LEU A 65 -1.04 -33.80 -23.41
C LEU A 65 -2.52 -33.71 -23.00
N ASP A 66 -2.84 -34.03 -21.73
CA ASP A 66 -4.21 -34.01 -21.20
C ASP A 66 -4.68 -32.63 -20.69
N ILE A 67 -3.79 -31.81 -20.11
CA ILE A 67 -4.16 -30.55 -19.41
C ILE A 67 -4.67 -29.44 -20.37
N ARG A 68 -4.49 -29.55 -21.69
CA ARG A 68 -5.04 -28.57 -22.65
C ARG A 68 -6.57 -28.45 -22.65
N LYS A 69 -7.30 -29.28 -21.90
CA LYS A 69 -8.77 -29.38 -21.97
C LYS A 69 -9.58 -28.77 -20.82
N LEU A 70 -9.02 -28.40 -19.66
CA LEU A 70 -9.87 -28.05 -18.51
C LEU A 70 -9.27 -26.93 -17.65
N HIS A 71 -9.84 -25.74 -17.74
CA HIS A 71 -9.71 -24.74 -16.68
C HIS A 71 -10.91 -23.78 -16.68
N GLU A 72 -11.91 -24.08 -15.87
CA GLU A 72 -12.87 -23.11 -15.32
C GLU A 72 -13.58 -23.78 -14.14
N VAL A 73 -13.42 -23.26 -12.92
CA VAL A 73 -14.49 -23.06 -11.91
C VAL A 73 -13.87 -22.20 -10.80
N GLY A 74 -14.50 -21.05 -10.52
CA GLY A 74 -14.15 -20.13 -9.43
C GLY A 74 -15.09 -20.24 -8.24
N ASP A 75 -14.55 -19.86 -7.08
CA ASP A 75 -15.06 -20.04 -5.70
C ASP A 75 -16.38 -19.34 -5.35
N THR A 76 -17.21 -20.01 -4.54
CA THR A 76 -18.60 -19.62 -4.18
C THR A 76 -18.78 -19.34 -2.67
N SER A 77 -17.76 -18.81 -1.98
CA SER A 77 -17.79 -18.77 -0.50
C SER A 77 -18.58 -17.61 0.10
N SER A 78 -18.79 -16.49 -0.61
CA SER A 78 -19.43 -15.29 -0.02
C SER A 78 -20.96 -15.27 -0.17
N ARG A 79 -21.49 -15.98 -1.18
CA ARG A 79 -22.93 -16.04 -1.47
C ARG A 79 -23.72 -16.85 -0.44
N SER A 80 -23.10 -17.89 0.13
CA SER A 80 -23.74 -18.80 1.08
C SER A 80 -24.10 -18.11 2.40
N LEU A 81 -23.21 -17.26 2.92
CA LEU A 81 -23.41 -16.54 4.19
C LEU A 81 -24.50 -15.46 4.09
N ILE A 82 -24.55 -14.73 2.97
CA ILE A 82 -25.59 -13.72 2.74
C ILE A 82 -26.95 -14.42 2.60
N ASN A 83 -27.00 -15.56 1.91
CA ASN A 83 -28.23 -16.33 1.78
C ASN A 83 -28.71 -16.91 3.12
N SER A 84 -27.83 -17.40 3.99
CA SER A 84 -28.24 -17.92 5.30
C SER A 84 -28.82 -16.84 6.21
N LEU A 85 -28.22 -15.64 6.22
CA LEU A 85 -28.72 -14.51 7.02
C LEU A 85 -30.06 -13.99 6.49
N LEU A 86 -30.23 -13.96 5.17
CA LEU A 86 -31.50 -13.57 4.55
C LEU A 86 -32.61 -14.57 4.84
N SER A 87 -32.31 -15.87 4.74
CA SER A 87 -33.27 -16.92 5.12
C SER A 87 -33.69 -16.81 6.59
N GLN A 88 -32.76 -16.44 7.49
CA GLN A 88 -33.09 -16.21 8.91
C GLN A 88 -33.94 -14.95 9.11
N ALA A 89 -33.65 -13.86 8.40
CA ALA A 89 -34.41 -12.61 8.50
C ALA A 89 -35.84 -12.74 7.92
N PHE A 90 -36.02 -13.57 6.90
CA PHE A 90 -37.32 -13.80 6.27
C PHE A 90 -38.20 -14.84 6.98
N ALA A 91 -37.63 -15.66 7.87
CA ALA A 91 -38.33 -16.73 8.58
C ALA A 91 -39.49 -16.24 9.49
N GLY A 92 -39.56 -14.95 9.79
CA GLY A 92 -40.65 -14.34 10.58
C GLY A 92 -41.38 -13.19 9.88
N SER A 93 -41.26 -13.05 8.55
CA SER A 93 -41.84 -11.94 7.80
C SER A 93 -42.93 -12.41 6.82
N ASP A 94 -44.07 -11.71 6.75
CA ASP A 94 -45.16 -11.96 5.77
C ASP A 94 -44.81 -11.49 4.34
N THR A 95 -43.52 -11.38 4.03
CA THR A 95 -43.05 -10.84 2.76
C THR A 95 -43.23 -11.87 1.65
N THR A 96 -43.83 -11.48 0.52
CA THR A 96 -43.98 -12.38 -0.63
C THR A 96 -42.62 -12.91 -1.11
N PRO A 97 -42.54 -14.18 -1.54
CA PRO A 97 -41.27 -14.80 -1.96
C PRO A 97 -40.59 -14.04 -3.12
N GLU A 98 -41.38 -13.36 -3.96
CA GLU A 98 -40.87 -12.51 -5.03
C GLU A 98 -40.16 -11.26 -4.49
N SER A 99 -40.72 -10.61 -3.47
CA SER A 99 -40.11 -9.48 -2.78
C SER A 99 -38.85 -9.90 -2.03
N GLN A 100 -38.83 -11.08 -1.40
CA GLN A 100 -37.64 -11.65 -0.77
C GLN A 100 -36.48 -11.86 -1.76
N ARG A 101 -36.78 -12.36 -2.97
CA ARG A 101 -35.78 -12.52 -4.04
C ARG A 101 -35.24 -11.18 -4.53
N LYS A 102 -36.11 -10.17 -4.71
CA LYS A 102 -35.71 -8.81 -5.11
C LYS A 102 -34.78 -8.19 -4.06
N ILE A 103 -35.15 -8.28 -2.78
CA ILE A 103 -34.34 -7.79 -1.65
C ILE A 103 -32.98 -8.51 -1.60
N SER A 104 -32.99 -9.85 -1.70
CA SER A 104 -31.75 -10.64 -1.74
C SER A 104 -30.83 -10.19 -2.88
N SER A 105 -31.38 -10.04 -4.10
CA SER A 105 -30.62 -9.56 -5.26
C SER A 105 -30.01 -8.18 -5.04
N VAL A 106 -30.78 -7.24 -4.49
CA VAL A 106 -30.31 -5.87 -4.19
C VAL A 106 -29.23 -5.90 -3.12
N ILE A 107 -29.37 -6.73 -2.09
CA ILE A 107 -28.36 -6.88 -1.03
C ILE A 107 -27.07 -7.47 -1.58
N HIS A 108 -27.15 -8.51 -2.44
CA HIS A 108 -25.98 -9.06 -3.12
C HIS A 108 -25.30 -8.01 -4.00
N GLN A 109 -26.07 -7.22 -4.75
CA GLN A 109 -25.53 -6.14 -5.58
C GLN A 109 -24.84 -5.07 -4.73
N LEU A 110 -25.49 -4.56 -3.68
CA LEU A 110 -24.95 -3.54 -2.79
C LEU A 110 -23.72 -4.06 -2.02
N SER A 111 -23.74 -5.31 -1.58
CA SER A 111 -22.60 -5.95 -0.93
C SER A 111 -21.39 -6.03 -1.87
N THR A 112 -21.62 -6.45 -3.11
CA THR A 112 -20.58 -6.51 -4.15
C THR A 112 -20.04 -5.11 -4.46
N GLN A 113 -20.92 -4.14 -4.66
CA GLN A 113 -20.53 -2.74 -4.91
C GLN A 113 -19.74 -2.16 -3.75
N ASN A 114 -20.18 -2.35 -2.51
CA ASN A 114 -19.43 -1.90 -1.33
C ASN A 114 -18.06 -2.56 -1.23
N SER A 115 -17.95 -3.86 -1.50
CA SER A 115 -16.66 -4.55 -1.51
C SER A 115 -15.72 -3.97 -2.56
N ILE A 116 -16.22 -3.69 -3.77
CA ILE A 116 -15.45 -3.07 -4.86
C ILE A 116 -15.03 -1.65 -4.47
N LEU A 117 -15.96 -0.82 -4.00
CA LEU A 117 -15.69 0.57 -3.60
C LEU A 117 -14.69 0.65 -2.44
N ASN A 118 -14.81 -0.22 -1.44
CA ASN A 118 -13.87 -0.26 -0.32
C ASN A 118 -12.45 -0.66 -0.78
N ALA A 119 -12.35 -1.65 -1.66
CA ALA A 119 -11.07 -2.02 -2.28
C ALA A 119 -10.51 -0.85 -3.11
N GLU A 120 -11.36 -0.12 -3.82
CA GLU A 120 -10.97 1.04 -4.62
C GLU A 120 -10.44 2.18 -3.75
N ILE A 121 -11.18 2.57 -2.71
CA ILE A 121 -10.77 3.62 -1.77
C ILE A 121 -9.46 3.25 -1.07
N SER A 122 -9.31 1.99 -0.65
CA SER A 122 -8.07 1.51 -0.04
C SER A 122 -6.88 1.67 -1.01
N GLY A 123 -7.06 1.22 -2.25
CA GLY A 123 -6.00 1.30 -3.26
C GLY A 123 -5.62 2.72 -3.64
N LEU A 124 -6.61 3.61 -3.79
CA LEU A 124 -6.40 5.03 -4.03
C LEU A 124 -5.58 5.69 -2.91
N ARG A 125 -5.91 5.40 -1.65
CA ARG A 125 -5.18 5.93 -0.48
C ARG A 125 -3.72 5.47 -0.47
N GLU A 126 -3.47 4.20 -0.76
CA GLU A 126 -2.11 3.67 -0.85
C GLU A 126 -1.33 4.28 -2.02
N ALA A 127 -1.94 4.37 -3.20
CA ALA A 127 -1.34 4.96 -4.39
C ALA A 127 -0.91 6.41 -4.16
N VAL A 128 -1.80 7.23 -3.57
CA VAL A 128 -1.50 8.62 -3.21
C VAL A 128 -0.38 8.69 -2.17
N GLY A 129 -0.39 7.80 -1.17
CA GLY A 129 0.66 7.73 -0.16
C GLY A 129 2.03 7.40 -0.74
N LEU A 130 2.09 6.41 -1.64
CA LEU A 130 3.32 6.01 -2.32
C LEU A 130 3.82 7.08 -3.27
N GLU A 131 2.94 7.70 -4.05
CA GLU A 131 3.31 8.77 -4.98
C GLU A 131 3.86 9.98 -4.23
N LYS A 132 3.24 10.36 -3.10
CA LYS A 132 3.78 11.38 -2.20
C LYS A 132 5.17 11.01 -1.67
N LYS A 133 5.39 9.76 -1.26
CA LYS A 133 6.72 9.29 -0.81
C LYS A 133 7.75 9.31 -1.94
N LYS A 134 7.36 8.93 -3.17
CA LYS A 134 8.20 9.00 -4.38
C LYS A 134 8.66 10.42 -4.67
N ARG A 135 7.75 11.41 -4.54
CA ARG A 135 8.04 12.84 -4.76
C ARG A 135 8.81 13.50 -3.61
N LYS A 136 8.65 13.03 -2.37
CA LYS A 136 9.36 13.56 -1.19
C LYS A 136 10.83 13.17 -1.14
N ARG A 137 11.24 12.06 -1.75
CA ARG A 137 12.66 11.69 -1.80
C ARG A 137 13.39 12.69 -2.69
N GLY A 138 14.17 13.56 -2.05
CA GLY A 138 14.89 14.68 -2.68
C GLY A 138 15.95 14.23 -3.69
N LYS A 139 16.62 15.22 -4.29
CA LYS A 139 17.71 14.99 -5.22
C LYS A 139 18.78 14.10 -4.55
N PRO A 140 19.17 12.97 -5.16
CA PRO A 140 20.21 12.12 -4.60
C PRO A 140 21.50 12.91 -4.41
N LEU A 141 22.35 12.51 -3.46
CA LEU A 141 23.69 13.09 -3.24
C LEU A 141 24.50 13.20 -4.54
N VAL A 142 24.27 12.27 -5.46
CA VAL A 142 24.87 12.23 -6.80
C VAL A 142 24.56 13.49 -7.63
N ASP A 143 23.36 14.09 -7.49
CA ASP A 143 23.02 15.33 -8.17
C ASP A 143 23.81 16.52 -7.58
N LYS A 144 24.16 16.50 -6.29
CA LYS A 144 25.00 17.54 -5.66
C LYS A 144 26.48 17.43 -6.05
N LEU A 145 26.93 16.21 -6.36
CA LEU A 145 28.29 15.89 -6.81
C LEU A 145 28.51 16.07 -8.32
N ARG A 146 27.43 16.36 -9.05
CA ARG A 146 27.48 16.52 -10.50
C ARG A 146 28.03 17.90 -10.85
N ASP A 147 28.95 17.93 -11.80
CA ASP A 147 29.52 19.18 -12.28
C ASP A 147 28.45 19.98 -13.06
N PRO A 148 28.31 21.31 -12.87
CA PRO A 148 27.42 22.14 -13.68
C PRO A 148 27.80 22.13 -15.18
N GLU A 149 29.09 22.06 -15.50
CA GLU A 149 29.57 22.08 -16.90
C GLU A 149 29.58 20.68 -17.52
N SER A 150 29.80 19.63 -16.72
CA SER A 150 29.85 18.26 -17.18
C SER A 150 28.78 17.39 -16.54
N LYS A 151 28.07 16.61 -17.36
CA LYS A 151 27.08 15.63 -16.90
C LYS A 151 27.68 14.48 -16.06
N SER A 152 28.97 14.46 -15.78
CA SER A 152 29.66 13.48 -14.93
C SER A 152 29.57 13.83 -13.43
N ALA A 153 29.49 12.81 -12.59
CA ALA A 153 29.67 12.94 -11.14
C ALA A 153 31.05 12.40 -10.76
N PHE A 154 31.85 13.21 -10.08
CA PHE A 154 33.18 12.81 -9.61
C PHE A 154 33.12 12.39 -8.14
N PHE A 155 33.46 11.13 -7.86
CA PHE A 155 33.42 10.53 -6.52
C PHE A 155 34.78 10.60 -5.81
N ALA A 156 35.41 11.78 -5.79
CA ALA A 156 36.64 12.00 -5.05
C ALA A 156 36.35 12.22 -3.55
N PRO A 157 37.23 11.78 -2.62
CA PRO A 157 37.02 11.94 -1.18
C PRO A 157 36.72 13.38 -0.74
N ALA A 158 37.42 14.37 -1.32
CA ALA A 158 37.20 15.79 -1.01
C ALA A 158 35.82 16.30 -1.46
N ARG A 159 35.36 15.89 -2.65
CA ARG A 159 34.02 16.24 -3.17
C ARG A 159 32.92 15.57 -2.35
N LEU A 160 33.15 14.32 -1.91
CA LEU A 160 32.24 13.60 -1.02
C LEU A 160 32.11 14.31 0.32
N ALA A 161 33.23 14.72 0.94
CA ALA A 161 33.23 15.47 2.19
C ALA A 161 32.44 16.78 2.04
N GLN A 162 32.73 17.57 1.01
CA GLN A 162 31.98 18.80 0.71
C GLN A 162 30.48 18.56 0.58
N ALA A 163 30.08 17.51 -0.15
CA ALA A 163 28.67 17.20 -0.37
C ALA A 163 27.96 16.71 0.91
N LEU A 164 28.68 16.02 1.80
CA LEU A 164 28.18 15.64 3.12
C LEU A 164 28.01 16.85 4.04
N ASP A 165 28.97 17.78 4.05
CA ASP A 165 28.88 19.01 4.84
C ASP A 165 27.66 19.84 4.40
N MET A 166 27.43 19.96 3.08
CA MET A 166 26.23 20.62 2.54
C MET A 166 24.92 19.93 2.95
N ILE A 167 24.91 18.59 3.08
CA ILE A 167 23.73 17.89 3.61
C ILE A 167 23.54 18.25 5.09
N SER A 168 24.61 18.22 5.87
CA SER A 168 24.54 18.52 7.30
C SER A 168 24.03 19.94 7.55
N SER A 169 24.53 20.93 6.79
CA SER A 169 24.06 22.32 6.92
C SER A 169 22.59 22.47 6.54
N GLU A 170 22.16 21.88 5.42
CA GLU A 170 20.75 21.91 5.00
C GLU A 170 19.81 21.25 6.01
N ASP A 171 20.25 20.19 6.68
CA ASP A 171 19.45 19.50 7.69
C ASP A 171 19.35 20.30 8.98
N GLU A 172 20.41 21.01 9.38
CA GLU A 172 20.34 21.98 10.49
C GLU A 172 19.43 23.17 10.15
N ASP A 173 19.49 23.72 8.94
CA ASP A 173 18.60 24.80 8.51
C ASP A 173 17.13 24.38 8.55
N LYS A 174 16.82 23.15 8.13
CA LYS A 174 15.45 22.60 8.23
C LYS A 174 15.01 22.45 9.69
N ARG A 175 15.89 21.96 10.57
CA ARG A 175 15.59 21.82 12.01
C ARG A 175 15.29 23.16 12.65
N LEU A 176 16.09 24.18 12.35
CA LEU A 176 15.88 25.54 12.84
C LEU A 176 14.56 26.13 12.30
N ALA A 177 14.25 25.93 11.02
CA ALA A 177 13.00 26.40 10.42
C ALA A 177 11.76 25.71 11.02
N GLU A 178 11.83 24.41 11.30
CA GLU A 178 10.75 23.66 11.98
C GLU A 178 10.58 24.13 13.44
N ALA A 179 11.68 24.32 14.16
CA ALA A 179 11.66 24.85 15.52
C ALA A 179 11.04 26.25 15.57
N ALA A 180 11.40 27.14 14.63
CA ALA A 180 10.84 28.48 14.50
C ALA A 180 9.33 28.45 14.22
N LYS A 181 8.87 27.56 13.32
CA LYS A 181 7.43 27.37 13.06
C LYS A 181 6.67 26.88 14.30
N GLN A 182 7.24 25.95 15.05
CA GLN A 182 6.64 25.46 16.29
C GLN A 182 6.58 26.55 17.37
N ALA A 183 7.64 27.33 17.53
CA ALA A 183 7.69 28.46 18.46
C ALA A 183 6.64 29.52 18.11
N LEU A 184 6.50 29.88 16.83
CA LEU A 184 5.48 30.82 16.36
C LEU A 184 4.07 30.32 16.67
N LYS A 185 3.81 29.01 16.48
CA LYS A 185 2.51 28.41 16.79
C LYS A 185 2.21 28.50 18.28
N ARG A 186 3.16 28.10 19.14
CA ARG A 186 3.00 28.21 20.60
C ARG A 186 2.77 29.64 21.07
N ALA A 187 3.49 30.61 20.50
CA ALA A 187 3.32 32.03 20.83
C ALA A 187 1.92 32.54 20.45
N ARG A 188 1.36 32.09 19.33
CA ARG A 188 -0.03 32.40 18.94
C ARG A 188 -1.04 31.81 19.90
N ASP A 189 -0.87 30.53 20.25
CA ASP A 189 -1.78 29.83 21.16
C ASP A 189 -1.80 30.50 22.56
N LEU A 190 -0.62 30.91 23.06
CA LEU A 190 -0.48 31.67 24.32
C LEU A 190 -1.18 33.04 24.25
N ALA A 191 -0.93 33.81 23.18
CA ALA A 191 -1.55 35.13 23.01
C ALA A 191 -3.09 35.04 22.86
N GLU A 192 -3.61 33.94 22.33
CA GLU A 192 -5.05 33.70 22.23
C GLU A 192 -5.66 33.36 23.59
N GLN A 193 -4.97 32.57 24.42
CA GLN A 193 -5.34 32.29 25.80
C GLN A 193 -5.37 33.56 26.66
N GLU A 194 -4.30 34.37 26.61
CA GLU A 194 -4.22 35.64 27.35
C GLU A 194 -5.36 36.60 26.99
N LYS A 195 -5.70 36.70 25.69
CA LYS A 195 -6.85 37.51 25.24
C LYS A 195 -8.19 36.95 25.71
N ALA A 196 -8.35 35.62 25.75
CA ALA A 196 -9.56 35.00 26.23
C ALA A 196 -9.75 35.22 27.73
N ASP A 197 -8.68 35.12 28.51
CA ASP A 197 -8.73 35.33 29.95
C ASP A 197 -8.93 36.80 30.32
N ALA A 198 -8.29 37.73 29.62
CA ALA A 198 -8.54 39.17 29.77
C ALA A 198 -10.00 39.54 29.46
N LYS A 199 -10.62 38.91 28.45
CA LYS A 199 -12.06 39.10 28.14
C LYS A 199 -12.95 38.58 29.27
N LYS A 200 -12.64 37.42 29.84
CA LYS A 200 -13.40 36.86 30.97
C LYS A 200 -13.30 37.77 32.21
N GLN A 201 -12.10 38.25 32.53
CA GLN A 201 -11.89 39.17 33.65
C GLN A 201 -12.65 40.48 33.46
N ALA A 202 -12.57 41.10 32.27
CA ALA A 202 -13.35 42.31 31.98
C ALA A 202 -14.87 42.08 32.03
N GLN A 203 -15.34 40.86 31.79
CA GLN A 203 -16.76 40.50 31.86
C GLN A 203 -17.22 40.29 33.32
N ILE A 204 -16.36 39.75 34.18
CA ILE A 204 -16.59 39.62 35.62
C ILE A 204 -16.63 41.01 36.28
N GLU A 205 -15.66 41.89 36.00
CA GLU A 205 -15.63 43.25 36.54
C GLU A 205 -16.86 44.09 36.13
N ARG A 206 -17.39 43.86 34.92
CA ARG A 206 -18.64 44.50 34.48
C ARG A 206 -19.88 43.99 35.21
N GLN A 207 -19.88 42.73 35.65
CA GLN A 207 -20.99 42.15 36.41
C GLN A 207 -20.97 42.56 37.88
N GLU A 208 -19.79 42.80 38.47
CA GLU A 208 -19.66 43.27 39.86
C GLU A 208 -19.95 44.78 40.02
N ALA A 209 -19.91 45.56 38.94
CA ALA A 209 -20.19 47.00 38.95
C ALA A 209 -21.68 47.37 38.71
N GLN A 210 -22.57 46.38 38.56
CA GLN A 210 -24.03 46.55 38.46
C GLN A 210 -24.73 46.11 39.75
#